data_AF-A0A9D1B3Q6-F1
#
_entry.id   AF-A0A9D1B3Q6-F1
#
_cell.length_a   1.000
_cell.length_b   1.000
_cell.length_c   1.000
_cell.angle_alpha   90.00
_cell.angle_beta   90.00
_cell.angle_gamma   90.00
#
_symmetry.space_group_name_H-M   'P 1'
#
loop_
_entity.id
_entity.type
_entity.pdbx_description
1 polymer ?
#
loop_
_entity_poly.entity_id
_entity_poly.type
_entity_poly.pdbx_seq_one_letter_code
_entity_poly.pdbx_strand_id
1 'polypeptide(L)'
;DVPLTVIDGRAHEAMAAADAVLLASGTATLECLLLERPMVVAYRLHPVTFHLVHPLLSTPWVALPNLLAARELVPEFLQGAARPAVLGDALLDALQSDEALLAAYRDIRAHLGRDAAATAARSLLALCAA
;
A
#
# COMPACT_ATOMS: atom_id res chain seq x y z
N ASP A 1 24.19 7.37 -14.51
CA ASP A 1 23.93 6.83 -13.16
C ASP A 1 23.16 7.84 -12.34
N VAL A 2 22.07 7.39 -11.71
CA VAL A 2 21.30 8.18 -10.74
C VAL A 2 21.88 7.90 -9.36
N PRO A 3 22.11 8.92 -8.50
CA PRO A 3 22.61 8.69 -7.15
C PRO A 3 21.68 7.75 -6.36
N LEU A 4 22.23 6.69 -5.79
CA LEU A 4 21.51 5.72 -4.96
C LEU A 4 21.91 5.90 -3.50
N THR A 5 20.91 6.08 -2.63
CA THR A 5 21.11 6.10 -1.19
C THR A 5 20.35 4.95 -0.57
N VAL A 6 21.03 4.09 0.18
CA VAL A 6 20.41 3.01 0.95
C VAL A 6 20.24 3.50 2.39
N ILE A 7 19.00 3.47 2.87
CA ILE A 7 18.64 3.79 4.25
C ILE A 7 18.19 2.49 4.90
N ASP A 8 18.90 2.04 5.92
CA ASP A 8 18.50 0.91 6.74
C ASP A 8 17.67 1.40 7.93
N GLY A 9 16.51 0.78 8.14
CA GLY A 9 15.48 1.29 9.04
C GLY A 9 14.86 2.62 8.58
N ARG A 10 14.07 3.26 9.46
CA ARG A 10 13.46 4.60 9.23
C ARG A 10 12.61 4.69 7.96
N ALA A 11 11.97 3.59 7.55
CA ALA A 11 11.16 3.52 6.34
C ALA A 11 10.07 4.60 6.30
N HIS A 12 9.45 4.93 7.43
CA HIS A 12 8.43 5.98 7.52
C HIS A 12 8.98 7.38 7.24
N GLU A 13 10.20 7.67 7.69
CA GLU A 13 10.83 8.98 7.43
C GLU A 13 11.22 9.11 5.96
N ALA A 14 11.77 8.06 5.37
CA ALA A 14 12.08 8.02 3.94
C ALA A 14 10.80 8.16 3.09
N MET A 15 9.74 7.45 3.48
CA MET A 15 8.43 7.49 2.81
C MET A 15 7.80 8.89 2.91
N ALA A 16 7.83 9.51 4.09
CA ALA A 16 7.27 10.84 4.29
C ALA A 16 8.04 11.94 3.53
N ALA A 17 9.34 11.75 3.31
CA ALA A 17 10.17 12.67 2.54
C ALA A 17 10.07 12.46 1.01
N ALA A 18 9.47 11.37 0.55
CA ALA A 18 9.38 11.04 -0.87
C ALA A 18 8.21 11.74 -1.56
N ASP A 19 8.39 12.02 -2.85
CA ASP A 19 7.33 12.54 -3.75
C ASP A 19 6.46 11.41 -4.33
N ALA A 20 7.04 10.21 -4.51
CA ALA A 20 6.34 8.98 -4.88
C ALA A 20 7.10 7.76 -4.36
N VAL A 21 6.40 6.64 -4.15
CA VAL A 21 6.96 5.45 -3.49
C VAL A 21 6.65 4.17 -4.27
N LEU A 22 7.68 3.36 -4.57
CA LEU A 22 7.52 2.00 -5.08
C LEU A 22 7.52 1.01 -3.92
N LEU A 23 6.47 0.20 -3.78
CA LEU A 23 6.26 -0.67 -2.62
C LEU A 23 6.06 -2.13 -3.01
N ALA A 24 6.64 -3.03 -2.21
CA ALA A 24 6.40 -4.48 -2.30
C ALA A 24 5.49 -5.04 -1.20
N SER A 25 5.43 -4.39 -0.02
CA SER A 25 4.74 -4.94 1.16
C SER A 25 3.30 -4.45 1.28
N GLY A 26 2.37 -5.36 1.57
CA GLY A 26 0.96 -5.04 1.79
C GLY A 26 0.73 -4.05 2.91
N THR A 27 1.35 -4.20 4.09
CA THR A 27 1.17 -3.25 5.21
C THR A 27 1.80 -1.90 4.92
N ALA A 28 2.92 -1.87 4.20
CA ALA A 28 3.57 -0.62 3.80
C ALA A 28 2.69 0.21 2.85
N THR A 29 1.81 -0.42 2.05
CA THR A 29 0.84 0.32 1.22
C THR A 29 -0.16 1.11 2.06
N LEU A 30 -0.59 0.59 3.22
CA LEU A 30 -1.46 1.32 4.11
C LEU A 30 -0.72 2.47 4.80
N GLU A 31 0.50 2.23 5.28
CA GLU A 31 1.34 3.26 5.89
C GLU A 31 1.60 4.43 4.92
N CYS A 32 1.87 4.11 3.65
CA CYS A 32 2.05 5.08 2.57
C CYS A 32 0.79 5.91 2.30
N LEU A 33 -0.38 5.26 2.29
CA LEU A 33 -1.67 5.93 2.17
C LEU A 33 -1.91 6.88 3.35
N LEU A 34 -1.59 6.46 4.57
CA LEU A 34 -1.76 7.28 5.77
C LEU A 34 -0.82 8.50 5.80
N LEU A 35 0.34 8.38 5.16
CA LEU A 35 1.29 9.48 4.93
C LEU A 35 0.93 10.35 3.70
N GLU A 36 -0.18 10.02 3.03
CA GLU A 36 -0.69 10.71 1.84
C GLU A 36 0.36 10.78 0.72
N ARG A 37 1.09 9.68 0.50
CA ARG A 37 2.15 9.59 -0.51
C ARG A 37 1.67 8.82 -1.75
N PRO A 38 1.81 9.39 -2.96
CA PRO A 38 1.55 8.65 -4.21
C PRO A 38 2.40 7.39 -4.26
N MET A 39 1.80 6.28 -4.72
CA MET A 39 2.49 5.00 -4.71
C MET A 39 2.23 4.14 -5.94
N VAL A 40 3.21 3.29 -6.23
CA VAL A 40 3.11 2.18 -7.17
C VAL A 40 3.39 0.89 -6.40
N VAL A 41 2.56 -0.13 -6.61
CA VAL A 41 2.72 -1.43 -5.94
C VAL A 41 3.28 -2.44 -6.92
N ALA A 42 4.38 -3.10 -6.55
CA ALA A 42 5.01 -4.11 -7.38
C ALA A 42 5.44 -5.30 -6.53
N TYR A 43 4.97 -6.50 -6.87
CA TYR A 43 5.32 -7.70 -6.13
C TYR A 43 5.75 -8.83 -7.05
N ARG A 44 6.88 -9.46 -6.71
CA ARG A 44 7.40 -10.61 -7.44
C ARG A 44 7.88 -11.71 -6.49
N LEU A 45 7.02 -12.72 -6.32
CA LEU A 45 7.33 -13.95 -5.60
C LEU A 45 8.09 -14.94 -6.49
N HIS A 46 8.79 -15.86 -5.82
CA HIS A 46 9.30 -17.05 -6.48
C HIS A 46 8.14 -17.81 -7.16
N PRO A 47 8.31 -18.29 -8.42
CA PRO A 47 7.21 -18.88 -9.19
C PRO A 47 6.47 -20.01 -8.46
N VAL A 48 7.21 -20.89 -7.79
CA VAL A 48 6.63 -21.99 -7.00
C VAL A 48 5.72 -21.48 -5.88
N THR A 49 6.18 -20.49 -5.12
CA THR A 49 5.40 -19.87 -4.04
C THR A 49 4.14 -19.21 -4.59
N PHE A 50 4.25 -18.50 -5.71
CA PHE A 50 3.11 -17.86 -6.34
C PHE A 50 2.06 -18.87 -6.80
N HIS A 51 2.47 -19.96 -7.45
CA HIS A 51 1.52 -20.99 -7.89
C HIS A 51 0.78 -21.67 -6.73
N LEU A 52 1.40 -21.77 -5.56
CA LEU A 52 0.76 -22.33 -4.36
C LEU A 52 -0.20 -21.33 -3.68
N VAL A 53 0.18 -20.05 -3.61
CA VAL A 53 -0.59 -19.03 -2.86
C VAL A 53 -1.67 -18.38 -3.72
N HIS A 54 -1.46 -18.22 -5.03
CA HIS A 54 -2.39 -17.53 -5.93
C HIS A 54 -3.83 -18.07 -5.87
N PRO A 55 -4.08 -19.40 -5.90
CA PRO A 55 -5.44 -19.94 -5.78
C PRO A 55 -6.13 -19.66 -4.43
N LEU A 56 -5.35 -19.32 -3.40
CA LEU A 56 -5.87 -19.00 -2.06
C LEU A 56 -6.28 -17.53 -1.93
N LEU A 57 -5.84 -16.67 -2.87
CA LEU A 57 -6.21 -15.26 -2.88
C LEU A 57 -7.65 -15.13 -3.39
N SER A 58 -8.56 -14.74 -2.48
CA SER A 58 -9.97 -14.50 -2.81
C SER A 58 -10.26 -13.05 -3.21
N THR A 59 -9.24 -12.20 -3.24
CA THR A 59 -9.38 -10.77 -3.51
C THR A 59 -8.80 -10.39 -4.87
N PRO A 60 -9.42 -9.42 -5.58
CA PRO A 60 -8.92 -8.95 -6.87
C PRO A 60 -7.65 -8.09 -6.76
N TRP A 61 -7.35 -7.56 -5.58
CA TRP A 61 -6.18 -6.73 -5.28
C TRP A 61 -5.41 -7.28 -4.07
N VAL A 62 -4.12 -6.99 -4.01
CA VAL A 62 -3.25 -7.24 -2.84
C VAL A 62 -2.98 -5.93 -2.08
N ALA A 63 -2.91 -4.80 -2.79
CA ALA A 63 -2.68 -3.50 -2.18
C ALA A 63 -3.87 -3.09 -1.28
N LEU A 64 -3.59 -2.69 -0.03
CA LEU A 64 -4.62 -2.25 0.91
C LEU A 64 -5.42 -1.02 0.43
N PRO A 65 -4.81 0.00 -0.21
CA PRO A 65 -5.56 1.10 -0.82
C PRO A 65 -6.65 0.64 -1.80
N ASN A 66 -6.34 -0.33 -2.67
CA ASN A 66 -7.28 -0.84 -3.67
C ASN A 66 -8.40 -1.66 -3.02
N LEU A 67 -8.06 -2.49 -2.03
CA LEU A 67 -9.03 -3.26 -1.25
C LEU A 67 -10.02 -2.36 -0.50
N LEU A 68 -9.52 -1.32 0.16
CA LEU A 68 -10.34 -0.37 0.92
C LEU A 68 -11.20 0.52 0.01
N ALA A 69 -10.69 0.86 -1.18
CA ALA A 69 -11.43 1.63 -2.18
C ALA A 69 -12.43 0.78 -2.99
N ALA A 70 -12.33 -0.55 -2.91
CA ALA A 70 -13.06 -1.51 -3.76
C ALA A 70 -12.92 -1.23 -5.27
N ARG A 71 -11.79 -0.63 -5.67
CA ARG A 71 -11.41 -0.32 -7.05
C ARG A 71 -9.90 -0.20 -7.15
N GLU A 72 -9.38 -0.24 -8.37
CA GLU A 72 -7.99 0.14 -8.61
C GLU A 72 -7.84 1.66 -8.35
N LEU A 73 -7.30 1.99 -7.19
CA LEU A 73 -6.98 3.35 -6.77
C LEU A 73 -5.52 3.68 -7.07
N VAL A 74 -4.63 2.70 -6.92
CA VAL A 74 -3.21 2.79 -7.21
C VAL A 74 -2.79 1.67 -8.17
N PRO A 75 -1.83 1.93 -9.06
CA PRO A 75 -1.35 0.93 -10.00
C PRO A 75 -0.67 -0.23 -9.26
N GLU A 76 -1.04 -1.46 -9.63
CA GLU A 76 -0.59 -2.69 -8.98
C GLU A 76 -0.08 -3.71 -10.00
N PHE A 77 1.20 -4.07 -9.89
CA PHE A 77 1.89 -4.96 -10.83
C PHE A 77 2.37 -6.23 -10.13
N LEU A 78 1.77 -7.37 -10.48
CA LEU A 78 2.10 -8.67 -9.90
C LEU A 78 2.90 -9.54 -10.88
N GLN A 79 3.88 -10.27 -10.34
CA GLN A 79 4.67 -11.28 -11.05
C GLN A 79 5.28 -10.78 -12.37
N GLY A 80 4.80 -11.28 -13.51
CA GLY A 80 5.29 -10.92 -14.84
C GLY A 80 4.95 -9.49 -15.27
N ALA A 81 3.98 -8.85 -14.62
CA ALA A 81 3.63 -7.46 -14.88
C ALA A 81 4.64 -6.46 -14.26
N ALA A 82 5.36 -6.87 -13.20
CA ALA A 82 6.38 -6.06 -12.52
C ALA A 82 7.68 -5.96 -13.34
N ARG A 83 7.62 -5.25 -14.47
CA ARG A 83 8.73 -5.04 -15.41
C ARG A 83 9.36 -3.66 -15.18
N PRO A 84 10.70 -3.52 -15.16
CA PRO A 84 11.35 -2.25 -14.86
C PRO A 84 10.85 -1.04 -15.65
N ALA A 85 10.66 -1.19 -16.97
CA ALA A 85 10.14 -0.10 -17.81
C ALA A 85 8.72 0.32 -17.39
N VAL A 86 7.83 -0.64 -17.13
CA VAL A 86 6.45 -0.38 -16.70
C VAL A 86 6.41 0.30 -15.32
N LEU A 87 7.25 -0.17 -14.40
CA LEU A 87 7.34 0.41 -13.06
C LEU A 87 7.91 1.83 -13.09
N GLY A 88 8.88 2.08 -13.98
CA GLY A 88 9.43 3.41 -14.21
C GLY A 88 8.37 4.39 -14.71
N ASP A 89 7.64 4.01 -15.75
CA ASP A 89 6.57 4.83 -16.33
C ASP A 89 5.47 5.11 -15.28
N ALA A 90 5.03 4.08 -14.56
CA ALA A 90 4.03 4.24 -13.49
C ALA A 90 4.50 5.14 -12.34
N LEU A 91 5.80 5.11 -12.00
CA LEU A 91 6.37 6.00 -10.99
C LEU A 91 6.44 7.44 -11.48
N LEU A 92 6.77 7.65 -12.75
CA LEU A 92 6.75 8.99 -13.35
C LEU A 92 5.33 9.56 -13.35
N ASP A 93 4.32 8.75 -13.67
CA ASP A 93 2.92 9.14 -13.58
C ASP A 93 2.51 9.44 -12.12
N ALA A 94 2.96 8.63 -11.16
CA ALA A 94 2.72 8.87 -9.73
C ALA A 94 3.36 10.17 -9.23
N LEU A 95 4.52 10.58 -9.77
CA LEU A 95 5.12 11.89 -9.47
C LEU A 95 4.27 13.06 -9.99
N GLN A 96 3.41 12.82 -10.99
CA GLN A 96 2.43 13.79 -11.51
C GLN A 96 1.06 13.65 -10.84
N SER A 97 0.96 12.91 -9.73
CA SER A 97 -0.31 12.60 -9.06
C SER A 97 -1.19 13.83 -8.84
N ASP A 98 -2.50 13.63 -8.94
CA ASP A 98 -3.49 14.69 -8.79
C ASP A 98 -4.08 14.75 -7.37
N GLU A 99 -4.75 15.86 -7.09
CA GLU A 99 -5.46 16.07 -5.82
C GLU A 99 -6.56 15.02 -5.59
N ALA A 100 -7.10 14.41 -6.66
CA ALA A 100 -8.16 13.42 -6.54
C ALA A 100 -7.67 12.12 -5.88
N LEU A 101 -6.44 11.68 -6.20
CA LEU A 101 -5.81 10.55 -5.52
C LEU A 101 -5.64 10.82 -4.02
N LEU A 102 -5.11 11.99 -3.67
CA LEU A 102 -4.87 12.37 -2.28
C LEU A 102 -6.17 12.55 -1.50
N ALA A 103 -7.21 13.12 -2.12
CA ALA A 103 -8.54 13.20 -1.53
C ALA A 103 -9.10 11.81 -1.20
N ALA A 104 -8.96 10.84 -2.11
CA ALA A 104 -9.38 9.46 -1.86
C ALA A 104 -8.61 8.81 -0.70
N TYR A 105 -7.31 9.10 -0.54
CA TYR A 105 -6.53 8.65 0.62
C TYR A 105 -7.06 9.23 1.93
N ARG A 106 -7.36 10.54 1.95
CA ARG A 106 -7.92 11.21 3.14
C ARG A 106 -9.29 10.63 3.52
N ASP A 107 -10.13 10.32 2.55
CA ASP A 107 -11.43 9.68 2.79
C ASP A 107 -11.27 8.30 3.43
N ILE A 108 -10.37 7.47 2.90
CA ILE A 108 -10.05 6.15 3.46
C ILE A 108 -9.50 6.30 4.89
N ARG A 109 -8.55 7.22 5.10
CA ARG A 109 -7.96 7.51 6.41
C ARG A 109 -9.03 7.93 7.43
N ALA A 110 -9.95 8.81 7.04
CA ALA A 110 -11.05 9.25 7.90
C ALA A 110 -11.99 8.09 8.26
N HIS A 111 -12.18 7.14 7.35
CA HIS A 111 -12.98 5.94 7.61
C HIS A 111 -12.29 5.00 8.63
N LEU A 112 -10.97 4.84 8.52
CA LEU A 112 -10.17 4.03 9.44
C LEU A 112 -10.06 4.64 10.85
N GLY A 113 -10.07 5.98 10.94
CA GLY A 113 -9.96 6.73 12.19
C GLY A 113 -11.19 6.65 13.13
N ARG A 114 -12.23 5.89 12.78
CA ARG A 114 -13.48 5.75 13.57
C ARG A 114 -13.37 4.83 14.77
N ASP A 115 -12.33 4.97 15.60
CA ASP A 115 -12.19 4.29 16.89
C ASP A 115 -12.23 2.75 16.83
N ALA A 116 -11.83 2.13 15.71
CA ALA A 116 -11.83 0.67 15.57
C ALA A 116 -10.99 -0.01 16.68
N ALA A 117 -9.81 0.55 16.98
CA ALA A 117 -8.95 0.06 18.04
C ALA A 117 -9.58 0.24 19.44
N ALA A 118 -10.16 1.40 19.73
CA ALA A 118 -10.82 1.66 21.00
C ALA A 118 -12.06 0.76 21.19
N THR A 119 -12.79 0.49 20.11
CA THR A 119 -13.95 -0.41 20.12
C THR A 119 -13.53 -1.86 20.37
N ALA A 120 -12.48 -2.34 19.70
CA ALA A 120 -11.93 -3.67 19.94
C ALA A 120 -11.43 -3.82 21.39
N ALA A 121 -10.72 -2.82 21.91
CA ALA A 121 -10.26 -2.81 23.31
C ALA A 121 -11.43 -2.85 24.30
N ARG A 122 -12.48 -2.04 24.08
CA ARG A 122 -13.70 -2.06 24.91
C ARG A 122 -14.38 -3.43 24.91
N SER A 123 -14.50 -4.07 23.74
CA SER A 123 -15.11 -5.41 23.63
C SER A 123 -14.30 -6.49 24.34
N LEU A 124 -12.96 -6.45 24.24
CA LEU A 124 -12.09 -7.38 24.97
C LEU A 124 -12.20 -7.18 26.48
N LEU A 125 -12.19 -5.94 26.96
CA LEU A 125 -12.37 -5.62 28.38
C LEU A 125 -13.72 -6.11 28.91
N ALA A 126 -14.80 -5.98 28.13
CA ALA A 126 -16.11 -6.49 28.51
C ALA A 126 -16.16 -8.02 28.62
N LEU A 127 -15.43 -8.75 27.76
CA LEU A 127 -15.29 -10.20 27.84
C LEU A 127 -14.47 -10.66 29.04
N CYS A 128 -13.42 -9.92 29.40
CA CYS A 128 -12.59 -10.23 30.58
C CYS A 128 -13.28 -9.87 31.91
N ALA A 129 -14.31 -9.01 31.88
CA ALA A 129 -15.08 -8.61 33.05
C ALA A 129 -16.32 -9.49 33.32
N ALA A 130 -16.62 -10.43 32.41
CA ALA A 130 -17.67 -11.44 32.54
C ALA A 130 -17.11 -12.77 33.09
#